data_AF-A0A916NEI8-F1
#
_entry.id   AF-A0A916NEI8-F1
#
_cell.length_a   1.000
_cell.length_b   1.000
_cell.length_c   1.000
_cell.angle_alpha   90.00
_cell.angle_beta   90.00
_cell.angle_gamma   90.00
#
_symmetry.space_group_name_H-M   'P 1'
#
loop_
_entity.id
_entity.type
_entity.pdbx_description
1 polymer ?
#
loop_
_entity_poly.entity_id
_entity_poly.type
_entity_poly.pdbx_seq_one_letter_code
_entity_poly.pdbx_strand_id
1 'polypeptide(L)'
;MKKVKRNKSEFERILGELEGKEQFHHLDGEEYEVYEEYENHSEMKLPQKKLFRANPYQIIVFNPTDKALKAVLYGNDKFLLKDNFGSDRGIEITTGQSGVEYVELLQRSSTLPFKIQHIRVESDSDLQLSKPIVINEKNGRGNLSQRLINLHIYRSPYQNLKNIIDIDREEEIDVDGSTFFEVEVEPKTRIIYSIFPMYEVNTGDTLKGRDPIKAFANAKVNTGAISIRPKKISG
;
A
#
# COMPACT_ATOMS: atom_id res chain seq x y z
N MET A 1 -4.33 -47.27 12.89
CA MET A 1 -4.62 -46.32 11.79
C MET A 1 -3.52 -45.26 11.76
N LYS A 2 -2.65 -45.24 10.73
CA LYS A 2 -1.59 -44.22 10.60
C LYS A 2 -2.24 -42.89 10.19
N LYS A 3 -2.08 -41.85 11.02
CA LYS A 3 -2.49 -40.48 10.68
C LYS A 3 -1.58 -39.96 9.56
N VAL A 4 -2.16 -39.70 8.39
CA VAL A 4 -1.49 -39.00 7.29
C VAL A 4 -1.33 -37.54 7.72
N LYS A 5 -0.10 -37.10 7.97
CA LYS A 5 0.21 -35.67 8.11
C LYS A 5 0.01 -35.03 6.74
N ARG A 6 -1.04 -34.20 6.59
CA ARG A 6 -1.16 -33.30 5.44
C ARG A 6 -0.01 -32.29 5.54
N ASN A 7 0.88 -32.29 4.54
CA ASN A 7 1.83 -31.19 4.37
C ASN A 7 1.03 -29.92 4.07
N LYS A 8 1.18 -28.90 4.91
CA LYS A 8 0.67 -27.54 4.60
C LYS A 8 1.33 -27.09 3.31
N SER A 9 0.57 -26.41 2.44
CA SER A 9 1.14 -25.83 1.23
C SER A 9 2.16 -24.75 1.61
N GLU A 10 3.18 -24.51 0.77
CA GLU A 10 4.14 -23.41 0.95
C GLU A 10 3.41 -22.07 1.19
N PHE A 11 2.27 -21.87 0.52
CA PHE A 11 1.39 -20.72 0.71
C PHE A 11 0.84 -20.60 2.14
N GLU A 12 0.29 -21.69 2.71
CA GLU A 12 -0.22 -21.71 4.09
C GLU A 12 0.89 -21.56 5.14
N ARG A 13 2.12 -21.97 4.82
CA ARG A 13 3.29 -21.74 5.68
C ARG A 13 3.70 -20.27 5.67
N ILE A 14 3.75 -19.66 4.49
CA ILE A 14 4.10 -18.25 4.31
C ILE A 14 3.05 -17.32 4.94
N LEU A 15 1.76 -17.63 4.80
CA LEU A 15 0.67 -16.86 5.41
C LEU A 15 0.74 -16.92 6.95
N GLY A 16 0.96 -18.11 7.51
CA GLY A 16 1.08 -18.30 8.96
C GLY A 16 2.33 -17.66 9.58
N GLU A 17 3.42 -17.52 8.82
CA GLU A 17 4.64 -16.82 9.26
C GLU A 17 4.51 -15.28 9.20
N LEU A 18 3.61 -14.76 8.36
CA LEU A 18 3.25 -13.34 8.34
C LEU A 18 2.35 -13.00 9.54
N GLU A 19 1.31 -13.78 9.78
CA GLU A 19 0.40 -13.62 10.95
C GLU A 19 1.13 -13.86 12.29
N GLY A 20 2.10 -14.78 12.33
CA GLY A 20 2.84 -15.11 13.56
C GLY A 20 3.84 -14.02 14.02
N LYS A 21 4.25 -13.11 13.14
CA LYS A 21 5.15 -12.00 13.48
C LYS A 21 4.44 -10.80 14.12
N GLU A 22 3.10 -10.80 14.15
CA GLU A 22 2.31 -9.75 14.82
C GLU A 22 2.25 -9.91 16.35
N GLN A 23 2.73 -11.02 16.93
CA GLN A 23 2.55 -11.29 18.36
C GLN A 23 3.66 -10.78 19.30
N PHE A 24 4.74 -10.17 18.80
CA PHE A 24 5.78 -9.61 19.68
C PHE A 24 6.35 -8.28 19.17
N HIS A 25 5.57 -7.22 19.26
CA HIS A 25 6.12 -5.87 19.38
C HIS A 25 5.43 -5.13 20.53
N HIS A 26 5.88 -5.43 21.76
CA HIS A 26 5.78 -4.48 22.86
C HIS A 26 7.18 -3.90 23.09
N LEU A 27 7.24 -2.57 22.99
CA LEU A 27 8.09 -1.67 23.77
C LEU A 27 9.49 -2.20 24.12
N ASP A 28 10.50 -1.81 23.35
CA ASP A 28 11.48 -0.82 23.79
C ASP A 28 12.52 -0.60 22.69
N GLY A 29 12.81 0.67 22.44
CA GLY A 29 13.67 1.10 21.35
C GLY A 29 15.13 0.85 21.67
N GLU A 30 15.71 -0.19 21.09
CA GLU A 30 17.15 -0.28 20.86
C GLU A 30 17.41 -0.55 19.37
N GLU A 31 18.26 0.29 18.80
CA GLU A 31 18.79 0.22 17.44
C GLU A 31 19.79 -0.94 17.38
N TYR A 32 19.47 -2.01 16.65
CA TYR A 32 20.41 -3.11 16.45
C TYR A 32 21.28 -2.83 15.22
N GLU A 33 22.54 -2.47 15.45
CA GLU A 33 23.63 -2.73 14.50
C GLU A 33 23.77 -4.25 14.36
N VAL A 34 23.69 -4.75 13.12
CA VAL A 34 23.92 -6.16 12.82
C VAL A 34 25.43 -6.41 12.90
N TYR A 35 25.90 -6.94 14.04
CA TYR A 35 27.27 -7.44 14.17
C TYR A 35 27.38 -8.77 13.41
N GLU A 36 28.23 -8.82 12.38
CA GLU A 36 28.68 -10.07 11.78
C GLU A 36 29.72 -10.71 12.72
N GLU A 37 29.29 -11.65 13.55
CA GLU A 37 30.19 -12.53 14.30
C GLU A 37 30.38 -13.84 13.51
N TYR A 38 31.61 -14.06 13.03
CA TYR A 38 32.00 -15.29 12.34
C TYR A 38 32.23 -16.38 13.37
N GLU A 39 31.30 -17.34 13.50
CA GLU A 39 31.63 -18.64 14.07
C GLU A 39 31.12 -19.80 13.21
N ASN A 40 32.03 -20.77 13.04
CA ASN A 40 31.89 -21.96 12.23
C ASN A 40 30.79 -22.88 12.76
N HIS A 41 29.62 -22.87 12.13
CA HIS A 41 28.80 -24.07 12.01
C HIS A 41 28.12 -24.10 10.65
N SER A 42 28.09 -25.29 10.05
CA SER A 42 27.46 -25.60 8.78
C SER A 42 25.95 -25.35 8.84
N GLU A 43 25.54 -24.10 8.66
CA GLU A 43 24.15 -23.70 8.57
C GLU A 43 23.74 -23.62 7.10
N MET A 44 22.70 -24.37 6.75
CA MET A 44 21.90 -24.08 5.55
C MET A 44 21.50 -22.60 5.64
N LYS A 45 22.12 -21.76 4.80
CA LYS A 45 21.66 -20.39 4.59
C LYS A 45 20.20 -20.46 4.15
N LEU A 46 19.29 -20.14 5.06
CA LEU A 46 17.91 -19.80 4.69
C LEU A 46 18.00 -18.76 3.57
N PRO A 47 17.25 -18.90 2.47
CA PRO A 47 17.31 -17.93 1.39
C PRO A 47 16.93 -16.56 1.97
N GLN A 48 17.92 -15.66 2.07
CA GLN A 48 17.68 -14.28 2.46
C GLN A 48 16.76 -13.67 1.41
N LYS A 49 15.49 -13.47 1.78
CA LYS A 49 14.48 -12.87 0.91
C LYS A 49 14.95 -11.45 0.55
N LYS A 50 15.27 -11.23 -0.72
CA LYS A 50 15.71 -9.93 -1.22
C LYS A 50 14.56 -8.92 -1.10
N LEU A 51 14.71 -7.92 -0.24
CA LEU A 51 13.79 -6.79 -0.16
C LEU A 51 14.19 -5.73 -1.20
N PHE A 52 13.22 -5.30 -1.99
CA PHE A 52 13.41 -4.22 -2.97
C PHE A 52 13.04 -2.87 -2.35
N ARG A 53 13.64 -1.78 -2.84
CA ARG A 53 13.15 -0.44 -2.47
C ARG A 53 11.84 -0.18 -3.23
N ALA A 54 10.76 0.12 -2.52
CA ALA A 54 9.50 0.51 -3.15
C ALA A 54 9.65 1.88 -3.82
N ASN A 55 9.31 1.95 -5.11
CA ASN A 55 8.97 3.20 -5.77
C ASN A 55 7.44 3.33 -5.71
N PRO A 56 6.88 4.46 -5.26
CA PRO A 56 5.44 4.59 -5.15
C PRO A 56 4.78 4.60 -6.52
N TYR A 57 3.61 3.98 -6.61
CA TYR A 57 2.64 4.26 -7.67
C TYR A 57 2.02 5.63 -7.38
N GLN A 58 2.06 6.53 -8.35
CA GLN A 58 1.62 7.91 -8.16
C GLN A 58 0.45 8.17 -9.08
N ILE A 59 -0.71 8.43 -8.49
CA ILE A 59 -1.93 8.78 -9.21
C ILE A 59 -2.25 10.22 -8.88
N ILE A 60 -2.38 11.06 -9.91
CA ILE A 60 -2.72 12.46 -9.78
C ILE A 60 -4.15 12.62 -10.30
N VAL A 61 -5.02 13.12 -9.44
CA VAL A 61 -6.42 13.39 -9.75
C VAL A 61 -6.65 14.87 -9.69
N PHE A 62 -7.26 15.44 -10.74
CA PHE A 62 -7.59 16.85 -10.80
C PHE A 62 -9.05 17.06 -11.18
N ASN A 63 -9.73 17.89 -10.41
CA ASN A 63 -11.07 18.37 -10.73
C ASN A 63 -10.98 19.86 -11.11
N PRO A 64 -10.98 20.21 -12.40
CA PRO A 64 -10.99 21.60 -12.86
C PRO A 64 -12.33 22.31 -12.69
N THR A 65 -13.40 21.58 -12.38
CA THR A 65 -14.77 22.11 -12.38
C THR A 65 -15.13 22.85 -11.09
N ASP A 66 -16.25 23.56 -11.10
CA ASP A 66 -16.80 24.28 -9.94
C ASP A 66 -17.68 23.41 -9.02
N LYS A 67 -17.78 22.10 -9.27
CA LYS A 67 -18.59 21.16 -8.48
C LYS A 67 -17.72 20.00 -8.00
N ALA A 68 -18.07 19.45 -6.84
CA ALA A 68 -17.46 18.21 -6.39
C ALA A 68 -17.84 17.08 -7.37
N LEU A 69 -16.86 16.26 -7.73
CA LEU A 69 -17.01 15.17 -8.69
C LEU A 69 -16.40 13.89 -8.11
N LYS A 70 -16.93 12.73 -8.49
CA LYS A 70 -16.39 11.44 -8.06
C LYS A 70 -15.27 10.97 -8.98
N ALA A 71 -14.13 10.64 -8.40
CA ALA A 71 -13.06 9.92 -9.07
C ALA A 71 -13.05 8.45 -8.63
N VAL A 72 -12.78 7.57 -9.59
CA VAL A 72 -12.62 6.13 -9.38
C VAL A 72 -11.18 5.74 -9.72
N LEU A 73 -10.49 5.17 -8.73
CA LEU A 73 -9.13 4.67 -8.87
C LEU A 73 -9.15 3.14 -8.92
N TYR A 74 -8.31 2.53 -9.78
CA TYR A 74 -8.26 1.08 -9.97
C TYR A 74 -9.60 0.46 -10.44
N GLY A 75 -9.75 -0.86 -10.30
CA GLY A 75 -10.96 -1.60 -10.71
C GLY A 75 -11.02 -1.97 -12.19
N ASN A 76 -9.90 -2.39 -12.76
CA ASN A 76 -9.76 -2.76 -14.18
C ASN A 76 -10.94 -3.60 -14.69
N ASP A 77 -11.34 -4.62 -13.95
CA ASP A 77 -12.33 -5.61 -14.39
C ASP A 77 -13.73 -5.00 -14.59
N LYS A 78 -14.02 -3.89 -13.89
CA LYS A 78 -15.29 -3.16 -13.99
C LYS A 78 -15.20 -1.92 -14.87
N PHE A 79 -14.04 -1.26 -14.88
CA PHE A 79 -13.93 0.13 -15.36
C PHE A 79 -13.03 0.33 -16.57
N LEU A 80 -12.24 -0.66 -17.01
CA LEU A 80 -11.32 -0.50 -18.15
C LEU A 80 -12.00 0.04 -19.42
N LEU A 81 -13.22 -0.41 -19.71
CA LEU A 81 -14.00 -0.02 -20.89
C LEU A 81 -15.08 1.02 -20.60
N LYS A 82 -15.11 1.57 -19.37
CA LYS A 82 -16.07 2.62 -19.00
C LYS A 82 -15.47 3.99 -19.34
N ASP A 83 -16.34 4.91 -19.73
CA ASP A 83 -15.95 6.30 -19.92
C ASP A 83 -15.24 6.83 -18.67
N ASN A 84 -14.10 7.49 -18.90
CA ASN A 84 -13.22 8.02 -17.86
C ASN A 84 -12.91 7.03 -16.72
N PHE A 85 -12.81 5.73 -17.05
CA PHE A 85 -12.52 4.66 -16.09
C PHE A 85 -13.50 4.64 -14.91
N GLY A 86 -14.76 5.00 -15.14
CA GLY A 86 -15.81 5.05 -14.11
C GLY A 86 -15.86 6.32 -13.28
N SER A 87 -14.92 7.25 -13.49
CA SER A 87 -14.95 8.59 -12.88
C SER A 87 -15.97 9.48 -13.57
N ASP A 88 -16.46 10.49 -12.85
CA ASP A 88 -17.36 11.48 -13.41
C ASP A 88 -16.67 12.25 -14.57
N ARG A 89 -17.48 12.71 -15.53
CA ARG A 89 -16.99 13.50 -16.65
C ARG A 89 -16.45 14.85 -16.13
N GLY A 90 -15.19 15.14 -16.44
CA GLY A 90 -14.50 16.35 -16.00
C GLY A 90 -13.38 16.07 -15.00
N ILE A 91 -13.34 14.89 -14.36
CA ILE A 91 -12.16 14.43 -13.63
C ILE A 91 -11.03 14.12 -14.62
N GLU A 92 -9.85 14.65 -14.35
CA GLU A 92 -8.61 14.31 -15.06
C GLU A 92 -7.76 13.40 -14.16
N ILE A 93 -7.41 12.20 -14.67
CA ILE A 93 -6.53 11.26 -13.96
C ILE A 93 -5.26 11.07 -14.78
N THR A 94 -4.12 11.31 -14.14
CA THR A 94 -2.79 11.11 -14.73
C THR A 94 -1.92 10.32 -13.76
N THR A 95 -0.75 9.87 -14.22
CA THR A 95 0.23 9.22 -13.35
C THR A 95 1.43 10.13 -13.12
N GLY A 96 2.10 9.97 -11.97
CA GLY A 96 3.37 10.63 -11.70
C GLY A 96 4.57 9.92 -12.35
N GLN A 97 4.36 8.74 -12.93
CA GLN A 97 5.40 7.98 -13.61
C GLN A 97 5.59 8.48 -15.04
N SER A 98 6.81 8.92 -15.35
CA SER A 98 7.15 9.39 -16.70
C SER A 98 6.86 8.32 -17.75
N GLY A 99 6.04 8.66 -18.75
CA GLY A 99 5.72 7.79 -19.88
C GLY A 99 4.77 6.63 -19.55
N VAL A 100 4.07 6.67 -18.42
CA VAL A 100 3.04 5.68 -18.06
C VAL A 100 1.67 6.36 -18.06
N GLU A 101 0.79 5.88 -18.93
CA GLU A 101 -0.60 6.35 -18.96
C GLU A 101 -1.42 5.68 -17.85
N TYR A 102 -2.48 6.35 -17.39
CA TYR A 102 -3.30 5.81 -16.30
C TYR A 102 -3.94 4.46 -16.66
N VAL A 103 -4.32 4.26 -17.92
CA VAL A 103 -4.84 2.97 -18.42
C VAL A 103 -3.83 1.84 -18.27
N GLU A 104 -2.53 2.11 -18.44
CA GLU A 104 -1.48 1.10 -18.27
C GLU A 104 -1.32 0.74 -16.80
N LEU A 105 -1.38 1.73 -15.90
CA LEU A 105 -1.35 1.50 -14.46
C LEU A 105 -2.56 0.65 -14.01
N LEU A 106 -3.74 0.94 -14.55
CA LEU A 106 -4.97 0.18 -14.30
C LEU A 106 -4.85 -1.28 -14.77
N GLN A 107 -4.33 -1.53 -15.97
CA GLN A 107 -4.11 -2.89 -16.47
C GLN A 107 -3.03 -3.64 -15.67
N ARG A 108 -1.97 -2.93 -15.25
CA ARG A 108 -0.91 -3.50 -14.42
C ARG A 108 -1.43 -3.92 -13.06
N SER A 109 -2.32 -3.16 -12.42
CA SER A 109 -2.88 -3.57 -11.13
C SER A 109 -3.70 -4.86 -11.20
N SER A 110 -4.26 -5.20 -12.37
CA SER A 110 -4.96 -6.48 -12.58
C SER A 110 -4.00 -7.63 -12.89
N THR A 111 -2.97 -7.39 -13.70
CA THR A 111 -2.02 -8.43 -14.14
C THR A 111 -0.89 -8.70 -13.14
N LEU A 112 -0.54 -7.70 -12.34
CA LEU A 112 0.46 -7.70 -11.28
C LEU A 112 -0.18 -7.14 -10.00
N PRO A 113 -1.09 -7.89 -9.37
CA PRO A 113 -1.74 -7.44 -8.14
C PRO A 113 -0.71 -7.23 -7.03
N PHE A 114 -0.98 -6.26 -6.17
CA PHE A 114 -0.05 -5.85 -5.12
C PHE A 114 -0.80 -5.52 -3.84
N LYS A 115 -0.11 -5.64 -2.71
CA LYS A 115 -0.62 -5.23 -1.41
C LYS A 115 -0.07 -3.86 -1.05
N ILE A 116 -0.92 -2.97 -0.53
CA ILE A 116 -0.51 -1.65 -0.08
C ILE A 116 0.08 -1.73 1.33
N GLN A 117 1.22 -1.07 1.53
CA GLN A 117 1.79 -0.82 2.86
C GLN A 117 1.46 0.59 3.36
N HIS A 118 1.68 1.59 2.51
CA HIS A 118 1.58 2.99 2.87
C HIS A 118 0.87 3.76 1.78
N ILE A 119 0.03 4.71 2.17
CA ILE A 119 -0.55 5.68 1.25
C ILE A 119 -0.24 7.07 1.76
N ARG A 120 0.44 7.86 0.94
CA ARG A 120 0.53 9.30 1.13
C ARG A 120 -0.49 9.99 0.25
N VAL A 121 -1.29 10.86 0.85
CA VAL A 121 -2.27 11.70 0.17
C VAL A 121 -1.82 13.15 0.31
N GLU A 122 -1.61 13.81 -0.82
CA GLU A 122 -1.30 15.24 -0.86
C GLU A 122 -2.42 15.96 -1.61
N SER A 123 -2.83 17.13 -1.15
CA SER A 123 -3.85 17.92 -1.85
C SER A 123 -3.63 19.41 -1.69
N ASP A 124 -4.04 20.16 -2.72
CA ASP A 124 -4.05 21.62 -2.71
C ASP A 124 -5.17 22.20 -1.81
N SER A 125 -6.11 21.37 -1.35
CA SER A 125 -7.25 21.77 -0.51
C SER A 125 -7.27 20.99 0.81
N ASP A 126 -7.32 21.70 1.94
CA ASP A 126 -7.44 21.07 3.27
C ASP A 126 -8.79 20.33 3.43
N LEU A 127 -9.86 20.86 2.82
CA LEU A 127 -11.19 20.23 2.82
C LEU A 127 -11.17 18.87 2.14
N GLN A 128 -10.34 18.70 1.10
CA GLN A 128 -10.21 17.43 0.41
C GLN A 128 -9.66 16.33 1.32
N LEU A 129 -8.74 16.69 2.21
CA LEU A 129 -8.13 15.78 3.17
C LEU A 129 -9.06 15.41 4.35
N SER A 130 -10.28 15.97 4.37
CA SER A 130 -11.37 15.54 5.26
C SER A 130 -12.28 14.48 4.63
N LYS A 131 -12.24 14.33 3.30
CA LYS A 131 -13.09 13.40 2.56
C LYS A 131 -12.58 11.97 2.72
N PRO A 132 -13.48 10.99 2.89
CA PRO A 132 -13.05 9.62 2.99
C PRO A 132 -12.74 9.01 1.62
N ILE A 133 -11.90 7.97 1.62
CA ILE A 133 -11.71 7.08 0.47
C ILE A 133 -12.56 5.83 0.71
N VAL A 134 -13.42 5.48 -0.23
CA VAL A 134 -14.22 4.26 -0.18
C VAL A 134 -13.51 3.18 -0.97
N ILE A 135 -13.08 2.11 -0.30
CA ILE A 135 -12.49 0.94 -0.96
C ILE A 135 -13.57 -0.11 -1.16
N ASN A 136 -13.69 -0.58 -2.39
CA ASN A 136 -14.62 -1.60 -2.79
C ASN A 136 -13.86 -2.81 -3.33
N GLU A 137 -14.17 -3.99 -2.81
CA GLU A 137 -13.53 -5.24 -3.19
C GLU A 137 -14.60 -6.25 -3.58
N LYS A 138 -14.47 -6.83 -4.77
CA LYS A 138 -15.41 -7.85 -5.25
C LYS A 138 -14.71 -9.19 -5.25
N ASN A 139 -15.13 -10.09 -4.36
CA ASN A 139 -14.53 -11.41 -4.31
C ASN A 139 -14.91 -12.27 -5.53
N GLY A 140 -14.20 -13.39 -5.73
CA GLY A 140 -14.46 -14.32 -6.84
C GLY A 140 -15.85 -15.00 -6.82
N ARG A 141 -16.62 -14.86 -5.73
CA ARG A 141 -18.03 -15.31 -5.64
C ARG A 141 -19.02 -14.23 -6.03
N GLY A 142 -18.54 -13.01 -6.31
CA GLY A 142 -19.35 -11.86 -6.70
C GLY A 142 -19.84 -11.00 -5.54
N ASN A 143 -19.48 -11.30 -4.29
CA ASN A 143 -19.86 -10.48 -3.15
C ASN A 143 -18.99 -9.21 -3.09
N LEU A 144 -19.64 -8.08 -2.85
CA LEU A 144 -19.00 -6.80 -2.66
C LEU A 144 -18.74 -6.57 -1.16
N SER A 145 -17.49 -6.29 -0.82
CA SER A 145 -17.08 -5.74 0.47
C SER A 145 -16.73 -4.28 0.29
N GLN A 146 -17.10 -3.45 1.26
CA GLN A 146 -16.83 -2.02 1.24
C GLN A 146 -16.18 -1.59 2.56
N ARG A 147 -15.08 -0.83 2.46
CA ARG A 147 -14.34 -0.28 3.59
C ARG A 147 -14.19 1.23 3.41
N LEU A 148 -14.24 1.98 4.51
CA LEU A 148 -14.10 3.44 4.49
C LEU A 148 -12.78 3.83 5.16
N ILE A 149 -11.96 4.62 4.46
CA ILE A 149 -10.78 5.28 5.01
C ILE A 149 -11.16 6.72 5.33
N ASN A 150 -11.30 7.05 6.60
CA ASN A 150 -11.43 8.44 7.01
C ASN A 150 -10.05 9.09 7.02
N LEU A 151 -9.77 10.04 6.13
CA LEU A 151 -8.44 10.67 6.07
C LEU A 151 -8.14 11.52 7.32
N HIS A 152 -9.16 12.14 7.90
CA HIS A 152 -9.02 13.06 9.03
C HIS A 152 -8.31 12.44 10.25
N ILE A 153 -8.52 11.14 10.53
CA ILE A 153 -7.92 10.49 11.70
C ILE A 153 -6.39 10.30 11.59
N TYR A 154 -5.85 10.38 10.37
CA TYR A 154 -4.42 10.24 10.11
C TYR A 154 -3.67 11.58 10.13
N ARG A 155 -4.37 12.70 10.40
CA ARG A 155 -3.70 13.97 10.63
C ARG A 155 -2.92 13.90 11.95
N SER A 156 -1.60 14.03 11.86
CA SER A 156 -0.77 14.12 13.05
C SER A 156 -1.01 15.47 13.74
N PRO A 157 -1.36 15.49 15.04
CA PRO A 157 -1.45 16.74 15.79
C PRO A 157 -0.06 17.40 16.01
N TYR A 158 1.03 16.67 15.76
CA TYR A 158 2.41 17.13 15.98
C TYR A 158 3.11 17.59 14.69
N GLN A 159 2.63 17.17 13.52
CA GLN A 159 3.16 17.62 12.24
C GLN A 159 2.22 18.67 11.65
N ASN A 160 2.67 19.94 11.61
CA ASN A 160 1.92 21.05 11.02
C ASN A 160 1.91 21.02 9.47
N LEU A 161 1.74 19.85 8.88
CA LEU A 161 1.61 19.66 7.43
C LEU A 161 0.12 19.65 7.09
N LYS A 162 -0.39 20.79 6.60
CA LYS A 162 -1.82 20.95 6.29
C LYS A 162 -2.28 20.20 5.04
N ASN A 163 -1.36 19.96 4.12
CA ASN A 163 -1.68 19.49 2.76
C ASN A 163 -1.26 18.03 2.53
N ILE A 164 -0.76 17.34 3.55
CA ILE A 164 -0.22 15.99 3.42
C ILE A 164 -0.77 15.14 4.56
N ILE A 165 -1.23 13.94 4.21
CA ILE A 165 -1.61 12.90 5.15
C ILE A 165 -0.87 11.63 4.77
N ASP A 166 -0.28 11.01 5.77
CA ASP A 166 0.40 9.74 5.68
C ASP A 166 -0.46 8.68 6.38
N ILE A 167 -0.82 7.64 5.63
CA ILE A 167 -1.69 6.55 6.08
C ILE A 167 -0.83 5.29 6.16
N ASP A 168 -0.26 5.07 7.34
CA ASP A 168 0.33 3.79 7.68
C ASP A 168 -0.82 2.81 7.89
N ARG A 169 -0.94 1.83 6.98
CA ARG A 169 -2.03 0.86 7.01
C ARG A 169 -1.58 -0.37 7.80
N GLU A 170 -2.16 -0.55 8.98
CA GLU A 170 -2.16 -1.84 9.69
C GLU A 170 -3.07 -2.87 8.97
N GLU A 171 -4.12 -2.40 8.30
CA GLU A 171 -5.01 -3.27 7.53
C GLU A 171 -4.57 -3.38 6.07
N GLU A 172 -4.12 -4.58 5.71
CA GLU A 172 -3.73 -5.00 4.38
C GLU A 172 -4.82 -4.70 3.33
N ILE A 173 -4.53 -3.86 2.33
CA ILE A 173 -5.38 -3.65 1.14
C ILE A 173 -4.72 -4.35 -0.03
N ASP A 174 -5.37 -5.37 -0.56
CA ASP A 174 -4.97 -6.01 -1.80
C ASP A 174 -5.57 -5.22 -2.98
N VAL A 175 -4.71 -4.73 -3.88
CA VAL A 175 -5.13 -4.10 -5.12
C VAL A 175 -4.96 -5.12 -6.24
N ASP A 176 -6.09 -5.51 -6.80
CA ASP A 176 -6.20 -6.39 -7.95
C ASP A 176 -7.13 -5.79 -9.02
N GLY A 177 -7.53 -6.59 -10.01
CA GLY A 177 -8.46 -6.15 -11.06
C GLY A 177 -9.87 -5.82 -10.55
N SER A 178 -10.26 -6.39 -9.41
CA SER A 178 -11.61 -6.31 -8.84
C SER A 178 -11.77 -5.21 -7.79
N THR A 179 -10.64 -4.73 -7.26
CA THR A 179 -10.56 -3.73 -6.21
C THR A 179 -10.54 -2.32 -6.80
N PHE A 180 -11.38 -1.43 -6.30
CA PHE A 180 -11.44 -0.04 -6.74
C PHE A 180 -11.71 0.93 -5.60
N PHE A 181 -11.14 2.12 -5.71
CA PHE A 181 -11.32 3.19 -4.74
C PHE A 181 -12.24 4.24 -5.33
N GLU A 182 -13.18 4.75 -4.54
CA GLU A 182 -13.99 5.91 -4.89
C GLU A 182 -13.65 7.05 -3.95
N VAL A 183 -13.45 8.23 -4.52
CA VAL A 183 -13.21 9.45 -3.75
C VAL A 183 -13.98 10.62 -4.36
N GLU A 184 -14.55 11.43 -3.50
CA GLU A 184 -15.11 12.71 -3.90
C GLU A 184 -13.98 13.75 -3.97
N VAL A 185 -13.84 14.41 -5.12
CA VAL A 185 -12.83 15.43 -5.39
C VAL A 185 -13.50 16.79 -5.39
N GLU A 186 -13.10 17.65 -4.46
CA GLU A 186 -13.58 19.01 -4.33
C GLU A 186 -13.35 19.84 -5.62
N PRO A 187 -14.15 20.89 -5.87
CA PRO A 187 -13.95 21.79 -6.99
C PRO A 187 -12.52 22.35 -7.03
N LYS A 188 -11.98 22.58 -8.24
CA LYS A 188 -10.67 23.21 -8.48
C LYS A 188 -9.54 22.63 -7.64
N THR A 189 -9.59 21.34 -7.34
CA THR A 189 -8.67 20.68 -6.42
C THR A 189 -7.86 19.60 -7.15
N ARG A 190 -6.56 19.57 -6.85
CA ARG A 190 -5.67 18.48 -7.22
C ARG A 190 -5.35 17.62 -6.00
N ILE A 191 -5.25 16.31 -6.24
CA ILE A 191 -4.86 15.31 -5.25
C ILE A 191 -3.77 14.44 -5.84
N ILE A 192 -2.77 14.09 -5.04
CA ILE A 192 -1.72 13.16 -5.39
C ILE A 192 -1.78 12.00 -4.39
N TYR A 193 -2.03 10.81 -4.92
CA TYR A 193 -1.94 9.55 -4.17
C TYR A 193 -0.61 8.89 -4.48
N SER A 194 0.28 8.80 -3.49
CA SER A 194 1.51 8.01 -3.57
C SER A 194 1.31 6.71 -2.79
N ILE A 195 1.17 5.61 -3.50
CA ILE A 195 0.85 4.29 -2.97
C ILE A 195 2.12 3.44 -2.99
N PHE A 196 2.56 3.03 -1.81
CA PHE A 196 3.75 2.22 -1.64
C PHE A 196 3.35 0.74 -1.50
N PRO A 197 3.75 -0.12 -2.43
CA PRO A 197 3.45 -1.55 -2.35
C PRO A 197 4.31 -2.22 -1.27
N MET A 198 3.71 -3.12 -0.50
CA MET A 198 4.38 -4.07 0.39
C MET A 198 4.98 -5.22 -0.40
N TYR A 199 4.19 -5.79 -1.32
CA TYR A 199 4.62 -6.80 -2.25
C TYR A 199 3.82 -6.74 -3.54
N GLU A 200 4.40 -7.28 -4.61
CA GLU A 200 3.78 -7.53 -5.90
C GLU A 200 3.76 -9.03 -6.17
N VAL A 201 2.69 -9.50 -6.82
CA VAL A 201 2.54 -10.89 -7.23
C VAL A 201 2.61 -10.97 -8.75
N ASN A 202 3.62 -11.68 -9.25
CA ASN A 202 3.81 -12.02 -10.65
C ASN A 202 3.78 -13.53 -10.84
N THR A 203 2.61 -14.08 -11.15
CA THR A 203 2.46 -15.52 -11.40
C THR A 203 3.21 -16.00 -12.65
N GLY A 204 3.49 -15.09 -13.59
CA GLY A 204 4.29 -15.37 -14.79
C GLY A 204 5.77 -15.62 -14.48
N ASP A 205 6.29 -15.12 -13.35
CA ASP A 205 7.66 -15.39 -12.92
C ASP A 205 7.85 -16.84 -12.47
N THR A 206 6.83 -17.48 -11.88
CA THR A 206 6.84 -18.91 -11.55
C THR A 206 7.05 -19.77 -12.80
N LEU A 207 6.41 -19.40 -13.92
CA LEU A 207 6.58 -20.10 -15.20
C LEU A 207 8.01 -19.99 -15.76
N LYS A 208 8.77 -19.00 -15.30
CA LYS A 208 10.17 -18.76 -15.64
C LYS A 208 11.14 -19.29 -14.57
N GLY A 209 10.64 -20.03 -13.57
CA GLY A 209 11.43 -20.56 -12.46
C GLY A 209 11.91 -19.52 -11.46
N ARG A 210 11.24 -18.35 -11.38
CA ARG A 210 11.54 -17.26 -10.45
C ARG A 210 10.47 -17.17 -9.35
N ASP A 211 10.82 -16.51 -8.25
CA ASP A 211 9.87 -16.26 -7.17
C ASP A 211 8.69 -15.39 -7.66
N PRO A 212 7.43 -15.81 -7.45
CA PRO A 212 6.26 -15.04 -7.87
C PRO A 212 6.02 -13.80 -7.03
N ILE A 213 6.68 -13.66 -5.87
CA ILE A 213 6.43 -12.56 -4.93
C ILE A 213 7.68 -11.69 -4.85
N LYS A 214 7.54 -10.42 -5.26
CA LYS A 214 8.51 -9.38 -4.97
C LYS A 214 8.07 -8.61 -3.74
N ALA A 215 8.82 -8.73 -2.65
CA ALA A 215 8.57 -7.96 -1.43
C ALA A 215 9.43 -6.69 -1.40
N PHE A 216 8.86 -5.61 -0.88
CA PHE A 216 9.54 -4.34 -0.73
C PHE A 216 9.88 -4.05 0.74
N ALA A 217 10.95 -3.31 0.95
CA ALA A 217 11.30 -2.76 2.25
C ALA A 217 10.32 -1.65 2.64
N ASN A 218 10.12 -1.47 3.95
CA ASN A 218 9.19 -0.49 4.48
C ASN A 218 9.47 0.92 3.93
N ALA A 219 8.40 1.62 3.57
CA ALA A 219 8.48 3.03 3.20
C ALA A 219 9.14 3.83 4.34
N LYS A 220 10.28 4.47 4.06
CA LYS A 220 10.91 5.42 5.00
C LYS A 220 10.18 6.75 4.90
N VAL A 221 9.07 6.87 5.59
CA VAL A 221 8.36 8.14 5.76
C VAL A 221 9.02 8.86 6.94
N ASN A 222 9.39 10.13 6.78
CA ASN A 222 10.07 10.89 7.82
C ASN A 222 9.06 11.24 8.92
N THR A 223 8.74 10.27 9.77
CA THR A 223 7.99 10.51 11.00
C THR A 223 8.89 11.33 11.89
N GLY A 224 8.59 12.62 12.06
CA GLY A 224 9.32 13.53 12.95
C GLY A 224 9.16 13.16 14.42
N ALA A 225 9.55 11.96 14.80
CA ALA A 225 9.68 11.55 16.18
C ALA A 225 10.79 12.40 16.79
N ILE A 226 10.39 13.38 17.59
CA ILE A 226 11.26 14.04 18.55
C ILE A 226 11.82 12.93 19.42
N SER A 227 13.07 12.54 19.18
CA SER A 227 13.84 11.73 20.13
C SER A 227 14.06 12.60 21.36
N ILE A 228 13.16 12.47 22.35
CA ILE A 228 13.39 13.05 23.66
C ILE A 228 14.50 12.22 24.30
N ARG A 229 15.75 12.61 24.08
CA ARG A 229 16.88 12.04 24.82
C ARG A 229 16.68 12.35 26.30
N PRO A 230 16.57 11.36 27.20
CA PRO A 230 16.58 11.64 28.62
C PRO A 230 17.96 12.21 28.97
N LYS A 231 17.95 13.45 29.46
CA LYS A 231 19.16 14.10 29.98
C LYS A 231 19.57 13.33 31.23
N LYS A 232 20.66 12.56 31.16
CA LYS A 232 21.27 11.95 32.35
C LYS A 232 21.59 13.07 33.35
N ILE A 233 20.92 13.06 34.49
CA ILE A 233 21.29 13.85 35.65
C ILE A 233 22.42 13.07 36.31
N SER A 234 23.65 13.57 36.18
CA SER A 234 24.80 13.08 36.94
C SER A 234 24.69 13.58 38.38
N GLY A 235 24.45 12.65 39.32
CA GLY A 235 24.71 12.83 40.74
C GLY A 235 26.02 12.15 41.11
#